data_AF-A0A3R7DVJ2-F1
#
_entry.id   AF-A0A3R7DVJ2-F1
#
_cell.length_a   1.000
_cell.length_b   1.000
_cell.length_c   1.000
_cell.angle_alpha   90.00
_cell.angle_beta   90.00
_cell.angle_gamma   90.00
#
_symmetry.space_group_name_H-M   'P 1'
#
loop_
_entity.id
_entity.type
_entity.pdbx_description
1 polymer ?
#
loop_
_entity_poly.entity_id
_entity_poly.type
_entity_poly.pdbx_seq_one_letter_code
_entity_poly.pdbx_strand_id
1 'polypeptide(L)'
;MEYRKILVNSDIDGKIVAAGGDIDLRGAAKNAVIAGGDIAIHSTTVINRDAIIAGGNVSSAGKILGNLTVRADNFQNTGSAGSVDFKKTEGQRGLQNLMNIFSILMTVGFLIIGIIFIKLFPTQFFIIEEGVRKSPVKNTLVGFVLIIASVIVIILLSLTIVGFPIALIMGMLFIIALMHSCLFVSFAVGRKIVDLFKVKLNNLLIFVL
;
A
#
# COMPACT_ATOMS: atom_id res chain seq x y z
N MET A 1 -9.63 -16.05 -18.68
CA MET A 1 -8.61 -15.58 -17.73
C MET A 1 -7.46 -16.56 -17.82
N GLU A 2 -6.36 -16.14 -18.43
CA GLU A 2 -5.21 -16.98 -18.75
C GLU A 2 -4.34 -17.11 -17.49
N TYR A 3 -4.32 -18.29 -16.86
CA TYR A 3 -3.38 -18.54 -15.75
C TYR A 3 -1.97 -18.54 -16.32
N ARG A 4 -1.18 -17.50 -16.01
CA ARG A 4 0.23 -17.42 -16.42
C ARG A 4 1.03 -18.43 -15.60
N LYS A 5 1.03 -19.67 -16.09
CA LYS A 5 1.75 -20.80 -15.52
C LYS A 5 3.13 -20.91 -16.17
N ILE A 6 4.17 -20.94 -15.35
CA ILE A 6 5.53 -21.24 -15.79
C ILE A 6 5.73 -22.75 -15.68
N LEU A 7 5.87 -23.41 -16.83
CA LEU A 7 6.15 -24.83 -16.91
C LEU A 7 7.62 -25.05 -17.31
N VAL A 8 8.37 -25.76 -16.47
CA VAL A 8 9.74 -26.19 -16.77
C VAL A 8 9.73 -27.71 -16.93
N ASN A 9 9.72 -28.18 -18.18
CA ASN A 9 9.55 -29.60 -18.53
C ASN A 9 10.79 -30.22 -19.21
N SER A 10 11.95 -29.56 -19.11
CA SER A 10 13.20 -30.03 -19.72
C SER A 10 14.32 -29.98 -18.69
N ASP A 11 15.34 -30.81 -18.89
CA ASP A 11 16.52 -30.83 -18.05
C ASP A 11 17.40 -29.60 -18.29
N ILE A 12 17.93 -29.04 -17.20
CA ILE A 12 18.75 -27.84 -17.19
C ILE A 12 20.06 -28.19 -16.49
N ASP A 13 21.17 -28.20 -17.22
CA ASP A 13 22.50 -28.56 -16.67
C ASP A 13 22.97 -27.59 -15.54
N GLY A 14 22.40 -26.38 -15.52
CA GLY A 14 22.75 -25.31 -14.59
C GLY A 14 21.75 -25.08 -13.44
N LYS A 15 21.52 -23.80 -13.15
CA LYS A 15 20.62 -23.33 -12.09
C LYS A 15 19.30 -22.87 -12.70
N ILE A 16 18.18 -23.29 -12.11
CA ILE A 16 16.86 -22.75 -12.41
C ILE A 16 16.62 -21.51 -11.54
N VAL A 17 16.23 -20.41 -12.15
CA VAL A 17 15.74 -19.21 -11.45
C VAL A 17 14.38 -18.86 -12.05
N ALA A 18 13.31 -18.99 -11.26
CA ALA A 18 11.95 -18.78 -11.73
C ALA A 18 11.16 -17.92 -10.74
N ALA A 19 10.40 -16.94 -11.27
CA ALA A 19 9.49 -16.12 -10.51
C ALA A 19 8.15 -15.97 -11.24
N GLY A 20 7.03 -16.29 -10.59
CA GLY A 20 5.71 -16.31 -11.24
C GLY A 20 4.55 -16.58 -10.29
N GLY A 21 3.32 -16.51 -10.78
CA GLY A 21 2.12 -16.87 -10.00
C GLY A 21 2.07 -18.37 -9.72
N ASP A 22 1.98 -19.16 -10.80
CA ASP A 22 1.97 -20.62 -10.75
C ASP A 22 3.22 -21.19 -11.40
N ILE A 23 3.95 -22.08 -10.70
CA ILE A 23 5.18 -22.70 -11.21
C ILE A 23 5.09 -24.21 -11.10
N ASP A 24 5.34 -24.91 -12.20
CA ASP A 24 5.31 -26.36 -12.32
C ASP A 24 6.66 -26.86 -12.87
N LEU A 25 7.37 -27.63 -12.06
CA LEU A 25 8.72 -28.11 -12.34
C LEU A 25 8.71 -29.63 -12.53
N ARG A 26 9.22 -30.10 -13.66
CA ARG A 26 9.21 -31.53 -14.09
C ARG A 26 10.54 -32.06 -14.63
N GLY A 27 11.59 -31.23 -14.68
CA GLY A 27 12.91 -31.56 -15.24
C GLY A 27 14.03 -31.59 -14.19
N ALA A 28 15.21 -32.08 -14.57
CA ALA A 28 16.39 -32.09 -13.70
C ALA A 28 17.13 -30.76 -13.70
N ALA A 29 17.78 -30.42 -12.58
CA ALA A 29 18.64 -29.25 -12.46
C ALA A 29 19.80 -29.45 -11.49
N LYS A 30 20.85 -28.61 -11.60
CA LYS A 30 21.92 -28.60 -10.60
C LYS A 30 21.47 -27.90 -9.31
N ASN A 31 20.82 -26.75 -9.42
CA ASN A 31 20.25 -25.99 -8.30
C ASN A 31 18.93 -25.34 -8.73
N ALA A 32 18.05 -25.00 -7.79
CA ALA A 32 16.85 -24.23 -8.08
C ALA A 32 16.65 -23.07 -7.10
N VAL A 33 16.22 -21.94 -7.62
CA VAL A 33 15.74 -20.78 -6.85
C VAL A 33 14.40 -20.37 -7.44
N ILE A 34 13.33 -20.57 -6.67
CA ILE A 34 11.96 -20.44 -7.17
C ILE A 34 11.15 -19.55 -6.23
N ALA A 35 10.48 -18.54 -6.77
CA ALA A 35 9.59 -17.67 -6.02
C ALA A 35 8.20 -17.59 -6.68
N GLY A 36 7.12 -17.92 -5.98
CA GLY A 36 5.79 -17.86 -6.58
C GLY A 36 4.62 -18.04 -5.64
N GLY A 37 3.39 -17.90 -6.15
CA GLY A 37 2.17 -18.11 -5.37
C GLY A 37 1.97 -19.59 -5.05
N ASP A 38 1.83 -20.40 -6.10
CA ASP A 38 1.66 -21.85 -6.03
C ASP A 38 2.78 -22.55 -6.79
N ILE A 39 3.51 -23.43 -6.09
CA ILE A 39 4.70 -24.10 -6.63
C ILE A 39 4.54 -25.60 -6.49
N ALA A 40 4.60 -26.31 -7.61
CA ALA A 40 4.55 -27.77 -7.67
C ALA A 40 5.86 -28.32 -8.27
N ILE A 41 6.66 -28.99 -7.44
CA ILE A 41 7.80 -29.79 -7.87
C ILE A 41 7.35 -31.22 -8.00
N HIS A 42 7.29 -31.73 -9.23
CA HIS A 42 6.83 -33.08 -9.51
C HIS A 42 7.89 -34.14 -9.21
N SER A 43 7.44 -35.38 -9.07
CA SER A 43 8.30 -36.54 -8.80
C SER A 43 9.35 -36.82 -9.88
N THR A 44 9.15 -36.32 -11.10
CA THR A 44 10.14 -36.39 -12.19
C THR A 44 11.31 -35.40 -12.02
N THR A 45 11.21 -34.43 -11.10
CA THR A 45 12.25 -33.44 -10.87
C THR A 45 13.39 -34.03 -10.05
N VAL A 46 14.62 -33.83 -10.52
CA VAL A 46 15.84 -34.14 -9.76
C VAL A 46 16.70 -32.89 -9.62
N ILE A 47 16.92 -32.43 -8.40
CA ILE A 47 17.85 -31.33 -8.10
C ILE A 47 19.12 -31.94 -7.49
N ASN A 48 20.24 -31.81 -8.19
CA ASN A 48 21.51 -32.45 -7.81
C ASN A 48 22.19 -31.81 -6.58
N ARG A 49 21.80 -30.59 -6.21
CA ARG A 49 22.30 -29.87 -5.04
C ARG A 49 21.14 -29.22 -4.29
N ASP A 50 21.15 -27.90 -4.17
CA ASP A 50 20.27 -27.17 -3.28
C ASP A 50 19.07 -26.56 -4.02
N ALA A 51 17.96 -26.46 -3.31
CA ALA A 51 16.73 -25.84 -3.77
C ALA A 51 16.26 -24.79 -2.74
N ILE A 52 16.11 -23.55 -3.17
CA ILE A 52 15.56 -22.46 -2.37
C ILE A 52 14.21 -22.08 -2.97
N ILE A 53 13.15 -22.23 -2.18
CA ILE A 53 11.78 -22.02 -2.63
C ILE A 53 11.09 -21.05 -1.69
N ALA A 54 10.46 -20.02 -2.25
CA ALA A 54 9.62 -19.09 -1.51
C ALA A 54 8.23 -19.03 -2.15
N GLY A 55 7.17 -19.23 -1.39
CA GLY A 55 5.83 -19.09 -1.95
C GLY A 55 4.66 -19.18 -0.99
N GLY A 56 3.44 -19.10 -1.51
CA GLY A 56 2.24 -19.29 -0.71
C GLY A 56 2.04 -20.77 -0.37
N ASN A 57 1.79 -21.58 -1.40
CA ASN A 57 1.67 -23.03 -1.29
C ASN A 57 2.79 -23.73 -2.06
N VAL A 58 3.53 -24.59 -1.37
CA VAL A 58 4.65 -25.34 -1.97
C VAL A 58 4.42 -26.84 -1.79
N SER A 59 4.38 -27.57 -2.89
CA SER A 59 4.36 -29.04 -2.92
C SER A 59 5.65 -29.55 -3.56
N SER A 60 6.36 -30.42 -2.85
CA SER A 60 7.60 -31.04 -3.32
C SER A 60 7.47 -32.57 -3.33
N ALA A 61 7.36 -33.15 -4.51
CA ALA A 61 7.38 -34.60 -4.73
C ALA A 61 8.70 -35.10 -5.36
N GLY A 62 9.57 -34.19 -5.81
CA GLY A 62 10.83 -34.49 -6.49
C GLY A 62 11.96 -34.96 -5.57
N LYS A 63 13.11 -35.31 -6.16
CA LYS A 63 14.32 -35.72 -5.45
C LYS A 63 15.35 -34.57 -5.41
N ILE A 64 15.69 -34.10 -4.23
CA ILE A 64 16.67 -33.03 -3.99
C ILE A 64 17.84 -33.64 -3.21
N LEU A 65 19.01 -33.72 -3.84
CA LEU A 65 20.17 -34.38 -3.25
C LEU A 65 20.84 -33.55 -2.15
N GLY A 66 20.71 -32.22 -2.19
CA GLY A 66 21.23 -31.29 -1.18
C GLY A 66 20.15 -30.73 -0.25
N ASN A 67 20.31 -29.46 0.11
CA ASN A 67 19.43 -28.77 1.05
C ASN A 67 18.20 -28.16 0.35
N LEU A 68 17.03 -28.45 0.88
CA LEU A 68 15.75 -27.85 0.50
C LEU A 68 15.38 -26.79 1.54
N THR A 69 15.55 -25.52 1.19
CA THR A 69 15.14 -24.37 2.01
C THR A 69 13.81 -23.84 1.49
N VAL A 70 12.76 -23.89 2.32
CA VAL A 70 11.41 -23.48 1.94
C VAL A 70 10.90 -22.40 2.88
N ARG A 71 10.45 -21.28 2.31
CA ARG A 71 9.69 -20.24 3.02
C ARG A 71 8.29 -20.15 2.45
N ALA A 72 7.31 -20.74 3.13
CA ALA A 72 5.93 -20.78 2.62
C ALA A 72 4.85 -20.78 3.69
N ASP A 73 3.62 -20.42 3.33
CA ASP A 73 2.47 -20.50 4.24
C ASP A 73 2.07 -21.96 4.48
N ASN A 74 2.06 -22.75 3.40
CA ASN A 74 1.78 -24.18 3.41
C ASN A 74 2.87 -24.93 2.64
N PHE A 75 3.45 -25.96 3.24
CA PHE A 75 4.47 -26.78 2.63
C PHE A 75 4.19 -28.26 2.84
N GLN A 76 4.19 -29.01 1.75
CA GLN A 76 4.06 -30.46 1.75
C GLN A 76 5.23 -31.07 0.99
N ASN A 77 5.94 -31.99 1.64
CA ASN A 77 7.03 -32.73 1.02
C ASN A 77 6.67 -34.22 1.00
N THR A 78 6.42 -34.75 -0.19
CA THR A 78 6.21 -36.18 -0.45
C THR A 78 7.42 -36.80 -1.18
N GLY A 79 8.40 -35.98 -1.56
CA GLY A 79 9.64 -36.40 -2.19
C GLY A 79 10.76 -36.72 -1.21
N SER A 80 12.00 -36.70 -1.71
CA SER A 80 13.21 -36.94 -0.91
C SER A 80 14.11 -35.71 -0.99
N ALA A 81 14.61 -35.26 0.16
CA ALA A 81 15.56 -34.16 0.27
C ALA A 81 16.70 -34.56 1.23
N GLY A 82 17.92 -34.08 1.00
CA GLY A 82 19.05 -34.33 1.89
C GLY A 82 18.84 -33.69 3.27
N SER A 83 18.53 -32.40 3.30
CA SER A 83 18.04 -31.68 4.48
C SER A 83 16.89 -30.77 4.11
N VAL A 84 15.95 -30.56 5.03
CA VAL A 84 14.77 -29.71 4.82
C VAL A 84 14.74 -28.62 5.89
N ASP A 85 14.97 -27.38 5.48
CA ASP A 85 14.79 -26.18 6.31
C ASP A 85 13.50 -25.48 5.89
N PHE A 86 12.41 -25.76 6.60
CA PHE A 86 11.13 -25.12 6.36
C PHE A 86 10.85 -24.05 7.42
N LYS A 87 10.60 -22.82 6.97
CA LYS A 87 10.10 -21.73 7.82
C LYS A 87 8.78 -21.23 7.29
N LYS A 88 7.77 -21.29 8.14
CA LYS A 88 6.44 -20.77 7.82
C LYS A 88 6.47 -19.25 7.76
N THR A 89 5.96 -18.66 6.68
CA THR A 89 5.89 -17.19 6.52
C THR A 89 4.72 -16.63 7.33
N GLU A 90 4.80 -16.64 8.67
CA GLU A 90 3.70 -16.14 9.52
C GLU A 90 3.61 -14.60 9.59
N GLY A 91 4.48 -13.87 8.88
CA GLY A 91 4.66 -12.42 9.07
C GLY A 91 3.72 -11.48 8.30
N GLN A 92 2.99 -11.94 7.28
CA GLN A 92 2.22 -11.02 6.42
C GLN A 92 0.73 -10.96 6.75
N ARG A 93 0.08 -12.10 7.05
CA ARG A 93 -1.38 -12.14 7.27
C ARG A 93 -1.82 -11.47 8.58
N GLY A 94 -1.07 -11.66 9.67
CA GLY A 94 -1.39 -11.04 10.97
C GLY A 94 -1.23 -9.52 10.95
N LEU A 95 -0.11 -9.04 10.41
CA LEU A 95 0.16 -7.61 10.28
C LEU A 95 -0.79 -6.94 9.28
N GLN A 96 -1.11 -7.58 8.16
CA GLN A 96 -2.06 -7.05 7.18
C GLN A 96 -3.49 -6.98 7.74
N ASN A 97 -3.93 -7.97 8.52
CA ASN A 97 -5.23 -7.91 9.18
C ASN A 97 -5.30 -6.80 10.24
N LEU A 98 -4.23 -6.63 11.03
CA LEU A 98 -4.12 -5.52 11.99
C LEU A 98 -4.11 -4.16 11.28
N MET A 99 -3.37 -4.02 10.18
CA MET A 99 -3.35 -2.80 9.37
C MET A 99 -4.72 -2.50 8.75
N ASN A 100 -5.46 -3.51 8.28
CA ASN A 100 -6.80 -3.33 7.73
C ASN A 100 -7.79 -2.88 8.79
N ILE A 101 -7.81 -3.53 9.97
CA ILE A 101 -8.66 -3.11 11.10
C ILE A 101 -8.32 -1.69 11.53
N PHE A 102 -7.02 -1.38 11.63
CA PHE A 102 -6.54 -0.05 11.98
C PHE A 102 -6.96 1.01 10.95
N SER A 103 -6.88 0.71 9.66
CA SER A 103 -7.30 1.62 8.58
C SER A 103 -8.81 1.92 8.64
N ILE A 104 -9.64 0.90 8.88
CA ILE A 104 -11.09 1.06 9.05
C ILE A 104 -11.39 1.93 10.27
N LEU A 105 -10.75 1.63 11.41
CA LEU A 105 -10.93 2.38 12.65
C LEU A 105 -10.50 3.85 12.48
N MET A 106 -9.40 4.10 11.79
CA MET A 106 -8.90 5.45 11.49
C MET A 106 -9.87 6.22 10.59
N THR A 107 -10.41 5.57 9.55
CA THR A 107 -11.39 6.17 8.64
C THR A 107 -12.66 6.58 9.39
N VAL A 108 -13.19 5.67 10.23
CA VAL A 108 -14.34 5.96 11.08
C VAL A 108 -14.04 7.09 12.07
N GLY A 109 -12.85 7.08 12.67
CA GLY A 109 -12.40 8.13 13.59
C GLY A 109 -12.36 9.52 12.95
N PHE A 110 -11.75 9.65 11.77
CA PHE A 110 -11.72 10.91 11.04
C PHE A 110 -13.11 11.38 10.61
N LEU A 111 -14.01 10.46 10.25
CA LEU A 111 -15.39 10.80 9.90
C LEU A 111 -16.12 11.39 11.11
N ILE A 112 -15.96 10.80 12.30
CA ILE A 112 -16.55 11.32 13.54
C ILE A 112 -15.99 12.71 13.86
N ILE A 113 -14.67 12.88 13.77
CA ILE A 113 -14.00 14.17 14.02
C ILE A 113 -14.51 15.24 13.04
N GLY A 114 -14.64 14.92 11.76
CA GLY A 114 -15.16 15.84 10.74
C GLY A 114 -16.59 16.31 11.05
N ILE A 115 -17.47 15.40 11.45
CA ILE A 115 -18.85 15.73 11.84
C ILE A 115 -18.87 16.64 13.09
N ILE A 116 -18.05 16.34 14.09
CA ILE A 116 -17.93 17.16 15.30
C ILE A 116 -17.47 18.58 14.93
N PHE A 117 -16.47 18.70 14.05
CA PHE A 117 -15.94 20.00 13.63
C PHE A 117 -16.99 20.86 12.93
N ILE A 118 -17.75 20.28 12.00
CA ILE A 118 -18.85 20.97 11.29
C ILE A 118 -19.92 21.44 12.29
N LYS A 119 -20.23 20.63 13.30
CA LYS A 119 -21.26 20.96 14.30
C LYS A 119 -20.78 21.99 15.32
N LEU A 120 -19.49 22.00 15.65
CA LEU A 120 -18.91 22.91 16.65
C LEU A 120 -18.67 24.31 16.08
N PHE A 121 -18.31 24.41 14.79
CA PHE A 121 -18.03 25.69 14.13
C PHE A 121 -18.79 25.86 12.80
N PRO A 122 -20.15 25.80 12.82
CA PRO A 122 -20.95 25.79 11.60
C PRO A 122 -20.76 27.08 10.78
N THR A 123 -20.76 28.24 11.44
CA THR A 123 -20.62 29.55 10.78
C THR A 123 -19.28 29.71 10.06
N GLN A 124 -18.17 29.31 10.69
CA GLN A 124 -16.84 29.37 10.08
C GLN A 124 -16.77 28.48 8.83
N PHE A 125 -17.39 27.30 8.90
CA PHE A 125 -17.42 26.35 7.79
C PHE A 125 -18.22 26.89 6.58
N PHE A 126 -19.42 27.43 6.82
CA PHE A 126 -20.28 27.97 5.74
C PHE A 126 -19.73 29.27 5.12
N ILE A 127 -19.04 30.12 5.89
CA ILE A 127 -18.37 31.32 5.34
C ILE A 127 -17.27 30.93 4.34
N ILE A 128 -16.47 29.92 4.68
CA ILE A 128 -15.40 29.41 3.82
C ILE A 128 -16.01 28.74 2.58
N GLU A 129 -17.08 27.95 2.74
CA GLU A 129 -17.79 27.32 1.62
C GLU A 129 -18.33 28.35 0.62
N GLU A 130 -19.02 29.39 1.10
CA GLU A 130 -19.61 30.41 0.22
C GLU A 130 -18.54 31.21 -0.52
N GLY A 131 -17.42 31.49 0.15
CA GLY A 131 -16.24 32.11 -0.45
C GLY A 131 -15.65 31.24 -1.57
N VAL A 132 -15.41 29.95 -1.30
CA VAL A 132 -14.90 28.96 -2.27
C VAL A 132 -15.84 28.82 -3.47
N ARG A 133 -17.15 28.87 -3.26
CA ARG A 133 -18.15 28.73 -4.33
C ARG A 133 -18.24 29.95 -5.25
N LYS A 134 -18.07 31.17 -4.74
CA LYS A 134 -18.20 32.40 -5.55
C LYS A 134 -17.13 32.51 -6.64
N SER A 135 -15.91 32.05 -6.37
CA SER A 135 -14.81 32.12 -7.34
C SER A 135 -13.77 31.01 -7.09
N PRO A 136 -14.07 29.75 -7.48
CA PRO A 136 -13.22 28.59 -7.17
C PRO A 136 -11.81 28.75 -7.75
N VAL A 137 -11.68 29.15 -9.01
CA VAL A 137 -10.38 29.33 -9.68
C VAL A 137 -9.54 30.42 -9.01
N LYS A 138 -10.16 31.55 -8.65
CA LYS A 138 -9.47 32.66 -7.97
C LYS A 138 -8.95 32.22 -6.60
N ASN A 139 -9.77 31.49 -5.83
CA ASN A 139 -9.38 31.06 -4.48
C ASN A 139 -8.32 29.95 -4.50
N THR A 140 -8.39 29.03 -5.47
CA THR A 140 -7.32 28.05 -5.71
C THR A 140 -6.02 28.74 -6.09
N LEU A 141 -6.06 29.74 -6.97
CA LEU A 141 -4.88 30.50 -7.38
C LEU A 141 -4.28 31.28 -6.22
N VAL A 142 -5.11 31.97 -5.42
CA VAL A 142 -4.66 32.67 -4.21
C VAL A 142 -4.05 31.70 -3.21
N GLY A 143 -4.68 30.56 -2.96
CA GLY A 143 -4.14 29.51 -2.08
C GLY A 143 -2.79 28.98 -2.57
N PHE A 144 -2.65 28.76 -3.88
CA PHE A 144 -1.39 28.32 -4.49
C PHE A 144 -0.28 29.38 -4.35
N VAL A 145 -0.59 30.65 -4.61
CA VAL A 145 0.35 31.76 -4.41
C VAL A 145 0.75 31.89 -2.94
N LEU A 146 -0.19 31.74 -2.01
CA LEU A 146 0.08 31.77 -0.57
C LEU A 146 0.98 30.60 -0.14
N ILE A 147 0.76 29.39 -0.67
CA ILE A 147 1.64 28.23 -0.41
C ILE A 147 3.08 28.55 -0.81
N ILE A 148 3.29 29.06 -2.03
CA ILE A 148 4.64 29.42 -2.51
C ILE A 148 5.23 30.53 -1.65
N ALA A 149 4.47 31.59 -1.37
CA ALA A 149 4.92 32.70 -0.55
C ALA A 149 5.29 32.26 0.87
N SER A 150 4.47 31.41 1.50
CA SER A 150 4.75 30.85 2.84
C SER A 150 6.03 30.04 2.87
N VAL A 151 6.27 29.17 1.87
CA VAL A 151 7.51 28.39 1.77
C VAL A 151 8.72 29.31 1.65
N ILE A 152 8.66 30.32 0.78
CA ILE A 152 9.74 31.29 0.61
C ILE A 152 10.02 32.03 1.93
N VAL A 153 8.98 32.51 2.61
CA VAL A 153 9.11 33.22 3.90
C VAL A 153 9.74 32.31 4.97
N ILE A 154 9.32 31.04 5.06
CA ILE A 154 9.89 30.07 6.00
C ILE A 154 11.38 29.84 5.71
N ILE A 155 11.75 29.68 4.44
CA ILE A 155 13.15 29.51 4.02
C ILE A 155 13.95 30.76 4.38
N LEU A 156 13.46 31.96 4.06
CA LEU A 156 14.14 33.22 4.38
C LEU A 156 14.34 33.40 5.89
N LEU A 157 13.33 33.08 6.70
CA LEU A 157 13.43 33.10 8.16
C LEU A 157 14.48 32.10 8.66
N SER A 158 14.52 30.90 8.07
CA SER A 158 15.46 29.84 8.46
C SER A 158 16.94 30.20 8.26
N LEU A 159 17.25 31.15 7.36
CA LEU A 159 18.62 31.61 7.12
C LEU A 159 19.18 32.48 8.26
N THR A 160 18.32 33.01 9.12
CA THR A 160 18.74 33.87 10.24
C THR A 160 18.78 33.05 11.53
N ILE A 161 19.78 33.30 12.39
CA ILE A 161 19.93 32.59 13.68
C ILE A 161 18.68 32.79 14.56
N VAL A 162 18.11 34.00 14.56
CA VAL A 162 16.88 34.34 15.32
C VAL A 162 15.62 33.83 14.64
N GLY A 163 15.59 33.79 13.30
CA GLY A 163 14.43 33.33 12.54
C GLY A 163 14.33 31.81 12.44
N PHE A 164 15.41 31.05 12.65
CA PHE A 164 15.38 29.58 12.66
C PHE A 164 14.33 28.98 13.62
N PRO A 165 14.25 29.35 14.91
CA PRO A 165 13.21 28.84 15.80
C PRO A 165 11.79 29.24 15.33
N ILE A 166 11.63 30.46 14.78
CA ILE A 166 10.35 30.95 14.25
C ILE A 166 9.95 30.17 12.98
N ALA A 167 10.90 29.91 12.09
CA ALA A 167 10.71 29.15 10.87
C ALA A 167 10.27 27.72 11.16
N LEU A 168 10.80 27.09 12.21
CA LEU A 168 10.41 25.75 12.64
C LEU A 168 8.94 25.73 13.09
N ILE A 169 8.53 26.68 13.94
CA ILE A 169 7.14 26.80 14.40
C ILE A 169 6.20 27.09 13.22
N MET A 170 6.56 28.05 12.36
CA MET A 170 5.78 28.37 11.15
C MET A 170 5.67 27.18 10.20
N GLY A 171 6.75 26.40 10.03
CA GLY A 171 6.76 25.19 9.22
C GLY A 171 5.81 24.11 9.77
N MET A 172 5.80 23.91 11.08
CA MET A 172 4.84 22.99 11.72
C MET A 172 3.39 23.46 11.51
N LEU A 173 3.10 24.74 11.74
CA LEU A 173 1.77 25.31 11.50
C LEU A 173 1.35 25.20 10.03
N PHE A 174 2.30 25.38 9.10
CA PHE A 174 2.06 25.24 7.68
C PHE A 174 1.69 23.80 7.30
N ILE A 175 2.39 22.79 7.84
CA ILE A 175 2.05 21.38 7.64
C ILE A 175 0.65 21.08 8.20
N ILE A 176 0.34 21.55 9.41
CA ILE A 176 -0.99 21.38 10.02
C ILE A 176 -2.08 22.00 9.14
N ALA A 177 -1.86 23.20 8.60
CA ALA A 177 -2.80 23.85 7.70
C ALA A 177 -3.02 23.06 6.41
N LEU A 178 -1.96 22.51 5.80
CA LEU A 178 -2.07 21.64 4.63
C LEU A 178 -2.86 20.36 4.92
N MET A 179 -2.64 19.74 6.09
CA MET A 179 -3.41 18.55 6.51
C MET A 179 -4.90 18.85 6.64
N HIS A 180 -5.28 20.03 7.12
CA HIS A 180 -6.68 20.44 7.24
C HIS A 180 -7.30 20.87 5.90
N SER A 181 -6.49 21.35 4.94
CA SER A 181 -6.96 21.78 3.62
C SER A 181 -7.68 20.67 2.86
N CYS A 182 -7.19 19.42 2.95
CA CYS A 182 -7.80 18.26 2.30
C CYS A 182 -9.28 18.06 2.68
N LEU A 183 -9.67 18.39 3.92
CA LEU A 183 -11.06 18.28 4.37
C LEU A 183 -12.00 19.21 3.59
N PHE A 184 -11.57 20.44 3.36
CA PHE A 184 -12.35 21.43 2.61
C PHE A 184 -12.44 21.08 1.12
N VAL A 185 -11.36 20.55 0.53
CA VAL A 185 -11.33 20.13 -0.87
C VAL A 185 -12.26 18.95 -1.10
N SER A 186 -12.19 17.90 -0.29
CA SER A 186 -13.09 16.75 -0.40
C SER A 186 -14.56 17.15 -0.29
N PHE A 187 -14.90 18.02 0.68
CA PHE A 187 -16.28 18.51 0.82
C PHE A 187 -16.76 19.32 -0.39
N ALA A 188 -15.93 20.22 -0.90
CA ALA A 188 -16.27 21.03 -2.07
C ALA A 188 -16.46 20.17 -3.33
N VAL A 189 -15.60 19.16 -3.52
CA VAL A 189 -15.71 18.20 -4.64
C VAL A 189 -16.94 17.31 -4.49
N GLY A 190 -17.16 16.71 -3.31
CA GLY A 190 -18.33 15.89 -3.02
C GLY A 190 -19.64 16.64 -3.26
N ARG A 191 -19.72 17.91 -2.84
CA ARG A 191 -20.89 18.78 -3.08
C ARG A 191 -21.12 19.07 -4.57
N LYS A 192 -20.05 19.35 -5.32
CA LYS A 192 -20.14 19.60 -6.77
C LYS A 192 -20.63 18.36 -7.53
N ILE A 193 -20.24 17.16 -7.09
CA ILE A 193 -20.73 15.89 -7.64
C ILE A 193 -22.22 15.73 -7.33
N VAL A 194 -22.65 15.95 -6.09
CA VAL A 194 -24.06 15.84 -5.68
C VAL A 194 -24.97 16.82 -6.43
N ASP A 195 -24.53 18.07 -6.61
CA ASP A 195 -25.25 19.09 -7.37
C ASP A 195 -25.40 18.71 -8.86
N LEU A 196 -24.38 18.07 -9.44
CA LEU A 196 -24.42 17.59 -10.84
C LEU A 196 -25.44 16.47 -11.03
N PHE A 197 -25.62 15.59 -10.04
CA PHE A 197 -26.57 14.48 -10.08
C PHE A 197 -27.96 14.81 -9.53
N LYS A 198 -28.22 16.07 -9.09
CA LYS A 198 -29.49 16.54 -8.52
C LYS A 198 -30.05 15.65 -7.39
N VAL A 199 -29.18 14.96 -6.66
CA VAL A 199 -29.61 14.09 -5.57
C VAL A 199 -29.83 14.95 -4.32
N LYS A 200 -31.03 14.90 -3.73
CA LYS A 200 -31.31 15.55 -2.44
C LYS A 200 -30.62 14.77 -1.31
N LEU A 201 -29.34 15.03 -1.09
CA LEU A 201 -28.59 14.52 0.04
C LEU A 201 -28.56 15.54 1.18
N ASN A 202 -28.68 15.05 2.41
CA ASN A 202 -28.54 15.87 3.60
C ASN A 202 -27.09 16.40 3.69
N ASN A 203 -26.86 17.63 4.19
CA ASN A 203 -25.55 18.28 4.19
C ASN A 203 -24.41 17.44 4.80
N LEU A 204 -24.75 16.53 5.72
CA LEU A 204 -23.85 15.56 6.35
C LEU A 204 -23.40 14.42 5.42
N LEU A 205 -24.26 13.96 4.51
CA LEU A 205 -23.95 12.85 3.59
C LEU A 205 -23.04 13.28 2.44
N ILE A 206 -23.01 14.58 2.12
CA ILE A 206 -22.12 15.16 1.11
C ILE A 206 -20.63 15.08 1.55
N PHE A 207 -20.37 15.06 2.85
CA PHE A 207 -19.01 14.97 3.39
C PHE A 207 -18.41 13.56 3.29
N VAL A 208 -19.24 12.53 3.15
CA VAL A 208 -18.84 11.11 3.13
C VAL A 208 -18.53 10.61 1.71
N LEU A 209 -18.85 11.42 0.70
CA LEU A 209 -18.85 11.06 -0.73
C LEU A 209 -17.63 11.67 -1.43
#